data_AF-A0A0A9XQV2-F1
#
_entry.id   AF-A0A0A9XQV2-F1
#
_cell.length_a   1.000
_cell.length_b   1.000
_cell.length_c   1.000
_cell.angle_alpha   90.00
_cell.angle_beta   90.00
_cell.angle_gamma   90.00
#
_symmetry.space_group_name_H-M   'P 1'
#
loop_
_entity.id
_entity.type
_entity.pdbx_description
1 polymer ?
#
loop_
_entity_poly.entity_id
_entity_poly.type
_entity_poly.pdbx_seq_one_letter_code
_entity_poly.pdbx_strand_id
1 'polypeptide(L)'
;MTDYETYAGVYTCQKLPASNRRSATILSRTKTLEKVVVDKIRNRMSMFGVNPFDLSIIDQSKCPGAADETNVDVNINPETFSSQNIAGVVRKAGEKLGDGIEVAADGISKVYHGLKEKKDDVDDMP
;
A
#
# COMPACT_ATOMS: atom_id res chain seq x y z
N MET A 1 -17.39 2.10 17.15
CA MET A 1 -18.41 1.24 17.80
C MET A 1 -18.04 -0.19 17.48
N THR A 2 -18.03 -1.10 18.45
CA THR A 2 -17.59 -2.49 18.24
C THR A 2 -18.22 -3.37 19.31
N ASP A 3 -18.49 -4.62 18.99
CA ASP A 3 -18.80 -5.68 19.96
C ASP A 3 -17.59 -6.58 20.23
N TYR A 4 -16.44 -6.28 19.61
CA TYR A 4 -15.19 -7.03 19.66
C TYR A 4 -15.26 -8.47 19.13
N GLU A 5 -16.43 -9.01 18.88
CA GLU A 5 -16.62 -10.40 18.48
C GLU A 5 -17.11 -10.55 17.05
N THR A 6 -17.87 -9.60 16.50
CA THR A 6 -18.50 -9.78 15.19
C THR A 6 -18.32 -8.57 14.27
N TYR A 7 -18.29 -7.34 14.79
CA TYR A 7 -18.18 -6.14 13.96
C TYR A 7 -17.40 -5.01 14.61
N ALA A 8 -16.88 -4.11 13.77
CA ALA A 8 -16.34 -2.83 14.20
C ALA A 8 -16.66 -1.72 13.19
N GLY A 9 -17.25 -0.64 13.65
CA GLY A 9 -17.33 0.64 12.96
C GLY A 9 -16.18 1.54 13.37
N VAL A 10 -15.26 1.80 12.44
CA VAL A 10 -14.10 2.66 12.58
C VAL A 10 -14.39 4.01 11.92
N TYR A 11 -14.04 5.10 12.58
CA TYR A 11 -14.16 6.45 12.06
C TYR A 11 -12.86 7.21 12.31
N THR A 12 -12.42 7.96 11.30
CA THR A 12 -11.25 8.84 11.41
C THR A 12 -11.56 10.20 10.81
N CYS A 13 -11.06 11.25 11.46
CA CYS A 13 -11.15 12.63 10.99
C CYS A 13 -9.75 13.22 10.95
N GLN A 14 -9.23 13.49 9.76
CA GLN A 14 -7.94 14.13 9.56
C GLN A 14 -8.15 15.58 9.16
N LYS A 15 -7.60 16.50 9.95
CA LYS A 15 -7.60 17.93 9.63
C LYS A 15 -6.59 18.20 8.52
N LEU A 16 -7.05 18.85 7.46
CA LEU A 16 -6.23 19.40 6.38
C LEU A 16 -6.30 20.94 6.46
N PRO A 17 -5.34 21.68 5.86
CA PRO A 17 -5.30 23.14 5.98
C PRO A 17 -6.58 23.86 5.56
N ALA A 18 -7.35 23.30 4.61
CA ALA A 18 -8.57 23.91 4.07
C ALA A 18 -9.83 23.02 4.18
N SER A 19 -9.73 21.82 4.74
CA SER A 19 -10.87 20.88 4.85
C SER A 19 -10.61 19.81 5.90
N ASN A 20 -11.62 19.01 6.22
CA ASN A 20 -11.45 17.81 7.04
C ASN A 20 -11.75 16.58 6.20
N ARG A 21 -10.82 15.64 6.15
CA ARG A 21 -11.06 14.32 5.54
C ARG A 21 -11.69 13.42 6.59
N ARG A 22 -12.92 12.98 6.32
CA ARG A 22 -13.65 12.02 7.14
C ARG A 22 -13.64 10.67 6.43
N SER A 23 -13.24 9.63 7.14
CA SER A 23 -13.28 8.26 6.64
C SER A 23 -14.04 7.40 7.64
N ALA A 24 -14.88 6.51 7.13
CA ALA A 24 -15.63 5.57 7.92
C ALA A 24 -15.58 4.19 7.28
N THR A 25 -15.32 3.18 8.10
CA THR A 25 -15.20 1.79 7.64
C THR A 25 -16.01 0.91 8.57
N ILE A 26 -16.83 0.04 7.99
CA ILE A 26 -17.54 -1.02 8.71
C ILE A 26 -16.81 -2.33 8.43
N LEU A 27 -16.31 -2.96 9.49
CA LEU A 27 -15.61 -4.23 9.47
C LEU A 27 -16.50 -5.32 10.08
N SER A 28 -16.39 -6.53 9.55
CA SER A 28 -17.04 -7.73 10.04
C SER A 28 -16.01 -8.84 10.20
N ARG A 29 -16.20 -9.74 11.18
CA ARG A 29 -15.39 -10.96 11.30
C ARG A 29 -15.73 -12.01 10.24
N THR A 30 -16.90 -11.89 9.61
CA THR A 30 -17.37 -12.77 8.53
C THR A 30 -17.51 -12.01 7.22
N LYS A 31 -17.56 -12.74 6.10
CA LYS A 31 -17.69 -12.15 4.74
C LYS A 31 -18.95 -11.29 4.59
N THR A 32 -20.00 -11.64 5.30
CA THR A 32 -21.26 -10.89 5.35
C THR A 32 -21.48 -10.33 6.75
N LEU A 33 -22.31 -9.30 6.84
CA LEU A 33 -22.75 -8.70 8.10
C LEU A 33 -24.25 -8.48 8.02
N GLU A 34 -24.96 -8.73 9.12
CA GLU A 34 -26.41 -8.58 9.17
C GLU A 34 -26.82 -7.12 8.92
N LYS A 35 -27.87 -6.93 8.10
CA LYS A 35 -28.36 -5.60 7.70
C LYS A 35 -28.71 -4.73 8.92
N VAL A 36 -29.32 -5.31 9.95
CA VAL A 36 -29.70 -4.59 11.18
C VAL A 36 -28.47 -3.98 11.87
N VAL A 37 -27.36 -4.73 11.93
CA VAL A 37 -26.10 -4.26 12.50
C VAL A 37 -25.49 -3.17 11.62
N VAL A 38 -25.48 -3.36 10.30
CA VAL A 38 -24.98 -2.35 9.34
C VAL A 38 -25.75 -1.03 9.50
N ASP A 39 -27.07 -1.09 9.55
CA ASP A 39 -27.92 0.11 9.63
C ASP A 39 -27.77 0.80 11.00
N LYS A 40 -27.59 0.04 12.09
CA LYS A 40 -27.25 0.60 13.40
C LYS A 40 -25.92 1.37 13.38
N ILE A 41 -24.90 0.82 12.74
CA ILE A 41 -23.57 1.46 12.63
C ILE A 41 -23.66 2.70 11.73
N ARG A 42 -24.37 2.62 10.60
CA ARG A 42 -24.65 3.75 9.69
C ARG A 42 -25.32 4.91 10.41
N ASN A 43 -26.37 4.63 11.17
CA ASN A 43 -27.05 5.64 11.98
C ASN A 43 -26.10 6.28 12.99
N ARG A 44 -25.23 5.48 13.63
CA ARG A 44 -24.23 6.03 14.54
C ARG A 44 -23.19 6.91 13.82
N MET A 45 -22.75 6.52 12.63
CA MET A 45 -21.79 7.29 11.81
C MET A 45 -22.38 8.62 11.33
N SER A 46 -23.69 8.69 11.07
CA SER A 46 -24.38 9.93 10.71
C SER A 46 -24.22 11.05 11.75
N MET A 47 -24.15 10.67 13.04
CA MET A 47 -23.90 11.62 14.14
C MET A 47 -22.50 12.26 14.08
N PHE A 48 -21.57 11.67 13.32
CA PHE A 48 -20.22 12.20 13.09
C PHE A 48 -20.08 12.92 11.75
N GLY A 49 -21.21 13.20 11.06
CA GLY A 49 -21.22 13.90 9.79
C GLY A 49 -20.72 13.06 8.61
N VAL A 50 -20.89 11.74 8.69
CA VAL A 50 -20.71 10.78 7.59
C VAL A 50 -22.09 10.42 7.05
N ASN A 51 -22.35 10.65 5.77
CA ASN A 51 -23.61 10.25 5.17
C ASN A 51 -23.66 8.72 5.04
N PRO A 52 -24.70 8.04 5.58
CA PRO A 52 -24.79 6.57 5.53
C PRO A 52 -24.91 6.00 4.11
N PHE A 53 -25.31 6.82 3.13
CA PHE A 53 -25.42 6.43 1.72
C PHE A 53 -24.10 6.59 0.94
N ASP A 54 -23.09 7.26 1.51
CA ASP A 54 -21.78 7.45 0.87
C ASP A 54 -20.84 6.26 1.12
N LEU A 55 -21.28 5.24 1.89
CA LEU A 55 -20.50 4.03 2.14
C LEU A 55 -20.61 3.05 0.97
N SER A 56 -19.49 2.76 0.33
CA SER A 56 -19.39 1.70 -0.67
C SER A 56 -19.43 0.31 -0.02
N ILE A 57 -20.20 -0.59 -0.62
CA ILE A 57 -20.26 -1.99 -0.22
C ILE A 57 -19.15 -2.75 -0.94
N ILE A 58 -18.28 -3.43 -0.19
CA ILE A 58 -17.26 -4.31 -0.75
C ILE A 58 -17.84 -5.71 -0.87
N ASP A 59 -17.88 -6.25 -2.08
CA ASP A 59 -18.29 -7.63 -2.34
C ASP A 59 -17.18 -8.61 -1.90
N GLN A 60 -17.47 -9.40 -0.87
CA GLN A 60 -16.57 -10.40 -0.29
C GLN A 60 -16.78 -11.81 -0.88
N SER A 61 -17.62 -11.96 -1.90
CA SER A 61 -17.88 -13.25 -2.55
C SER A 61 -16.75 -13.70 -3.48
N LYS A 62 -16.05 -12.74 -4.10
CA LYS A 62 -15.00 -12.95 -5.10
C LYS A 62 -13.66 -12.38 -4.65
N CYS A 63 -13.28 -12.62 -3.40
CA CYS A 63 -11.92 -12.35 -2.97
C CYS A 63 -11.00 -13.39 -3.61
N PRO A 64 -9.94 -12.98 -4.34
CA PRO A 64 -8.93 -13.93 -4.80
C PRO A 64 -8.39 -14.68 -3.58
N GLY A 65 -8.58 -16.00 -3.58
CA GLY A 65 -8.23 -16.85 -2.45
C GLY A 65 -6.79 -17.36 -2.53
N ALA A 66 -6.31 -17.90 -1.41
CA ALA A 66 -5.09 -18.73 -1.32
C ALA A 66 -5.16 -20.05 -2.14
N ALA A 67 -6.29 -20.32 -2.80
CA ALA A 67 -6.53 -21.48 -3.66
C ALA A 67 -6.70 -21.10 -5.15
N ASP A 68 -6.67 -19.80 -5.48
CA ASP A 68 -6.63 -19.34 -6.86
C ASP A 68 -5.17 -19.32 -7.36
N GLU A 69 -4.98 -19.52 -8.65
CA GLU A 69 -3.69 -19.40 -9.36
C GLU A 69 -3.09 -17.96 -9.31
N THR A 70 -3.81 -17.03 -8.68
CA THR A 70 -3.39 -15.66 -8.36
C THR A 70 -3.02 -15.48 -6.88
N ASN A 71 -2.74 -16.57 -6.18
CA ASN A 71 -2.26 -16.57 -4.80
C ASN A 71 -1.03 -15.63 -4.69
N VAL A 72 -1.23 -14.47 -4.08
CA VAL A 72 -0.11 -13.64 -3.63
C VAL A 72 0.23 -14.11 -2.21
N ASP A 73 0.79 -15.32 -2.11
CA ASP A 73 1.50 -15.74 -0.92
C ASP A 73 2.80 -14.92 -0.89
N VAL A 74 2.76 -13.73 -0.28
CA VAL A 74 3.96 -12.95 -0.05
C VAL A 74 4.74 -13.65 1.06
N ASN A 75 5.42 -14.73 0.69
CA ASN A 75 6.36 -15.43 1.55
C ASN A 75 7.59 -14.54 1.69
N ILE A 76 7.57 -13.62 2.68
CA ILE A 76 8.71 -12.74 2.98
C ILE A 76 9.78 -13.60 3.68
N ASN A 77 10.70 -14.11 2.88
CA ASN A 77 11.92 -14.76 3.32
C ASN A 77 13.12 -13.82 3.10
N PRO A 78 14.31 -14.14 3.64
CA PRO A 78 15.51 -13.29 3.48
C PRO A 78 15.94 -13.05 2.01
N GLU A 79 15.44 -13.86 1.07
CA GLU A 79 15.69 -13.76 -0.37
C GLU A 79 14.64 -12.89 -1.10
N THR A 80 13.52 -12.56 -0.47
CA THR A 80 12.43 -11.76 -1.07
C THR A 80 12.89 -10.34 -1.43
N PHE A 81 13.85 -9.81 -0.68
CA PHE A 81 14.55 -8.56 -0.99
C PHE A 81 16.00 -8.80 -1.45
N SER A 82 16.30 -9.96 -2.06
CA SER A 82 17.60 -10.15 -2.71
C SER A 82 17.69 -9.29 -3.98
N SER A 83 18.89 -8.79 -4.25
CA SER A 83 19.20 -7.98 -5.44
C SER A 83 18.80 -8.65 -6.76
N GLN A 84 18.71 -9.98 -6.79
CA GLN A 84 18.31 -10.77 -7.95
C GLN A 84 16.81 -10.62 -8.28
N ASN A 85 15.95 -10.60 -7.26
CA ASN A 85 14.50 -10.43 -7.46
C ASN A 85 14.14 -9.00 -7.86
N ILE A 86 14.82 -8.00 -7.27
CA ILE A 86 14.69 -6.59 -7.67
C ILE A 86 15.21 -6.40 -9.11
N ALA A 87 16.31 -7.06 -9.49
CA ALA A 87 16.81 -7.01 -10.87
C ALA A 87 15.82 -7.60 -11.88
N GLY A 88 15.07 -8.64 -11.50
CA GLY A 88 14.01 -9.22 -12.32
C GLY A 88 12.84 -8.24 -12.54
N VAL A 89 12.39 -7.55 -11.48
CA VAL A 89 11.30 -6.55 -11.58
C VAL A 89 11.74 -5.33 -12.40
N VAL A 90 12.98 -4.86 -12.23
CA VAL A 90 13.55 -3.75 -13.02
C VAL A 90 13.72 -4.15 -14.49
N ARG A 91 14.18 -5.38 -14.79
CA ARG A 91 14.25 -5.91 -16.16
C ARG A 91 12.87 -5.99 -16.82
N LYS A 92 11.87 -6.49 -16.11
CA LYS A 92 10.50 -6.66 -16.63
C LYS A 92 9.76 -5.32 -16.79
N ALA A 93 10.07 -4.34 -15.95
CA ALA A 93 9.65 -2.95 -16.15
C ALA A 93 10.37 -2.31 -17.34
N GLY A 94 11.67 -2.60 -17.53
CA GLY A 94 12.46 -2.16 -18.68
C GLY A 94 11.94 -2.70 -20.01
N GLU A 95 11.56 -3.98 -20.09
CA GLU A 95 10.96 -4.58 -21.29
C GLU A 95 9.60 -3.96 -21.66
N LYS A 96 8.84 -3.44 -20.69
CA LYS A 96 7.54 -2.76 -20.94
C LYS A 96 7.64 -1.25 -21.18
N LEU A 97 8.81 -0.64 -20.96
CA LEU A 97 9.07 0.77 -21.26
C LEU A 97 9.86 0.96 -22.57
N GLY A 98 10.17 -0.15 -23.27
CA GLY A 98 11.08 -0.22 -24.41
C GLY A 98 10.59 0.37 -25.73
N ASP A 99 9.69 1.34 -25.73
CA ASP A 99 9.21 1.99 -26.97
C ASP A 99 9.32 3.53 -26.97
N GLY A 100 10.11 4.14 -26.07
CA GLY A 100 10.29 5.59 -26.22
C GLY A 100 11.05 6.40 -25.17
N ILE A 101 12.03 5.85 -24.45
CA ILE A 101 12.88 6.67 -23.57
C ILE A 101 14.36 6.30 -23.77
N GLU A 102 15.09 7.17 -24.48
CA GLU A 102 16.56 7.20 -24.48
C GLU A 102 17.05 7.56 -23.07
N VAL A 103 17.56 6.58 -22.34
CA VAL A 103 18.17 6.83 -21.03
C VAL A 103 19.63 7.21 -21.24
N ALA A 104 19.93 8.50 -21.09
CA ALA A 104 21.26 9.08 -21.17
C ALA A 104 22.20 8.45 -20.10
N ALA A 105 23.18 7.65 -20.55
CA ALA A 105 24.08 6.89 -19.70
C ALA A 105 25.33 7.66 -19.20
N ASP A 106 25.46 8.96 -19.47
CA ASP A 106 26.70 9.72 -19.20
C ASP A 106 26.82 10.32 -17.78
N GLY A 107 25.80 10.15 -16.92
CA GLY A 107 25.79 10.76 -15.58
C GLY A 107 26.50 9.96 -14.48
N ILE A 108 26.65 8.65 -14.63
CA ILE A 108 27.07 7.76 -13.53
C ILE A 108 28.59 7.69 -13.39
N SER A 109 29.35 7.79 -14.48
CA SER A 109 30.83 7.70 -14.45
C SER A 109 31.47 8.82 -13.62
N LYS A 110 30.96 10.05 -13.72
CA LYS A 110 31.50 11.20 -12.98
C LYS A 110 31.33 11.09 -11.45
N VAL A 111 30.24 10.45 -11.00
CA VAL A 111 30.00 10.24 -9.55
C VAL A 111 30.90 9.15 -9.00
N TYR A 112 31.13 8.07 -9.76
CA TYR A 112 32.03 6.99 -9.33
C TYR A 112 33.47 7.46 -9.18
N HIS A 113 33.98 8.28 -10.10
CA HIS A 113 35.32 8.83 -9.98
C HIS A 113 35.46 9.81 -8.81
N GLY A 114 34.49 10.72 -8.62
CA GLY A 114 34.54 11.69 -7.51
C GLY A 114 34.40 11.07 -6.11
N LEU A 115 33.75 9.90 -5.98
CA LEU A 115 33.69 9.15 -4.72
C LEU A 115 34.96 8.34 -4.46
N LYS A 116 35.66 7.90 -5.52
CA LYS A 116 36.91 7.16 -5.39
C LYS A 116 38.06 8.08 -4.95
N GLU A 117 38.19 9.25 -5.57
CA GLU A 117 39.19 10.26 -5.18
C GLU A 117 39.01 10.68 -3.71
N LYS A 118 37.78 10.90 -3.26
CA LYS A 118 37.51 11.28 -1.86
C LYS A 118 37.81 10.19 -0.82
N LYS A 119 37.92 8.93 -1.23
CA LYS A 119 38.21 7.83 -0.29
C LYS A 119 39.72 7.66 -0.10
N ASP A 120 40.49 7.90 -1.16
CA ASP A 120 41.95 7.80 -1.12
C ASP A 120 42.59 8.95 -0.30
N ASP A 121 41.95 10.13 -0.20
CA ASP A 121 42.42 11.28 0.60
C ASP A 121 42.17 11.15 2.12
N VAL A 122 41.31 10.24 2.58
CA VAL A 122 40.95 10.10 4.01
C VAL A 122 41.78 9.03 4.72
N ASP A 123 42.31 8.06 3.98
CA ASP A 123 43.10 6.95 4.51
C ASP A 123 44.62 7.24 4.56
N ASP A 124 45.07 8.42 4.11
CA ASP A 124 46.48 8.86 4.13
C ASP A 124 46.68 10.18 4.90
N MET A 125 46.36 10.18 6.19
CA MET A 125 46.76 11.25 7.12
C MET A 125 47.38 10.60 8.38
N PRO A 126 48.65 10.92 8.72
CA PRO A 126 49.45 10.20 9.72
C PRO A 126 49.00 10.35 11.18
#